data_AF-A0A9D4SR42-F1
#
_entry.id   AF-A0A9D4SR42-F1
#
_cell.length_a   1.000
_cell.length_b   1.000
_cell.length_c   1.000
_cell.angle_alpha   90.00
_cell.angle_beta   90.00
_cell.angle_gamma   90.00
#
_symmetry.space_group_name_H-M   'P 1'
#
loop_
_entity.id
_entity.type
_entity.pdbx_description
1 polymer ?
#
loop_
_entity_poly.entity_id
_entity_poly.type
_entity_poly.pdbx_seq_one_letter_code
_entity_poly.pdbx_strand_id
1 'polypeptide(L)'
;MQQTIQPILHGAASASSYREFGSKFIFLEVVGKPPEVASTSPPRHLTTHLRPGQVAISSEAKYVYVARNPWDVCASLYDPQRELCGALDGQTFDDFVSLFLQGLMGPGDYFEHMRFVVLLHTDNEIRDQRTY
;
A
#
# COMPACT_ATOMS: atom_id res chain seq x y z
N MET A 1 2.53 7.57 7.72
CA MET A 1 2.79 6.20 8.23
C MET A 1 4.25 5.79 8.04
N GLN A 2 4.82 5.85 6.83
CA GLN A 2 6.18 5.36 6.57
C GLN A 2 7.28 6.12 7.34
N GLN A 3 7.14 7.44 7.48
CA GLN A 3 8.03 8.27 8.30
C GLN A 3 7.94 7.97 9.80
N THR A 4 6.87 7.31 10.26
CA THR A 4 6.72 6.84 11.65
C THR A 4 7.38 5.48 11.83
N ILE A 5 7.22 4.57 10.86
CA ILE A 5 7.78 3.22 10.92
C ILE A 5 9.31 3.23 10.80
N GLN A 6 9.89 4.05 9.92
CA GLN A 6 11.34 4.05 9.71
C GLN A 6 12.15 4.32 10.99
N PRO A 7 11.84 5.35 11.82
CA PRO A 7 12.51 5.56 13.09
C PRO A 7 12.38 4.39 14.06
N ILE A 8 11.21 3.75 14.11
CA ILE A 8 10.95 2.61 14.99
C ILE A 8 11.82 1.43 14.59
N LEU A 9 11.98 1.16 13.29
CA LEU A 9 12.76 0.03 12.79
C LEU A 9 14.28 0.24 12.86
N HIS A 10 14.76 1.48 12.71
CA HIS A 10 16.19 1.76 12.54
C HIS A 10 16.82 2.57 13.69
N GLY A 11 16.03 3.01 14.68
CA GLY A 11 16.52 3.83 15.80
C GLY A 11 17.06 5.19 15.36
N ALA A 12 16.68 5.66 14.18
CA ALA A 12 17.19 6.88 13.54
C ALA A 12 16.08 7.94 13.39
N ALA A 13 16.47 9.20 13.21
CA ALA A 13 15.51 10.25 12.88
C ALA A 13 14.82 9.97 11.53
N SER A 14 13.56 10.41 11.40
CA SER A 14 12.85 10.38 10.12
C SER A 14 13.61 11.18 9.06
N ALA A 15 13.40 10.83 7.80
CA ALA A 15 13.97 11.59 6.69
C ALA A 15 13.60 13.08 6.80
N SER A 16 14.60 13.94 6.60
CA SER A 16 14.49 15.40 6.72
C SER A 16 14.00 16.07 5.43
N SER A 17 13.97 15.32 4.32
CA SER A 17 13.54 15.82 3.01
C SER A 17 12.83 14.74 2.19
N TYR A 18 12.06 15.14 1.19
CA TYR A 18 11.40 14.22 0.26
C TYR A 18 12.39 13.35 -0.51
N ARG A 19 13.56 13.89 -0.88
CA ARG A 19 14.60 13.14 -1.57
C ARG A 19 15.24 12.07 -0.69
N GLU A 20 15.55 12.43 0.56
CA GLU A 20 16.05 11.47 1.55
C GLU A 20 14.99 10.41 1.88
N PHE A 21 13.72 10.81 1.91
CA PHE A 21 12.61 9.90 2.10
C PHE A 21 12.53 8.90 0.94
N GLY A 22 12.51 9.38 -0.30
CA GLY A 22 12.42 8.55 -1.50
C GLY A 22 13.58 7.55 -1.69
N SER A 23 14.79 7.87 -1.22
CA SER A 23 15.93 6.94 -1.33
C SER A 23 15.89 5.77 -0.34
N LYS A 24 15.17 5.93 0.78
CA LYS A 24 15.00 4.88 1.82
C LYS A 24 13.70 4.10 1.64
N PHE A 25 12.89 4.48 0.66
CA PHE A 25 11.51 4.09 0.58
C PHE A 25 11.23 3.27 -0.67
N ILE A 26 10.71 2.04 -0.49
CA ILE A 26 10.54 1.06 -1.56
C ILE A 26 9.05 0.79 -1.76
N PHE A 27 8.50 1.31 -2.86
CA PHE A 27 7.22 0.85 -3.43
C PHE A 27 7.46 -0.37 -4.31
N LEU A 28 6.84 -1.49 -4.00
CA LEU A 28 6.96 -2.72 -4.80
C LEU A 28 6.46 -2.52 -6.24
N GLU A 29 5.49 -1.62 -6.44
CA GLU A 29 4.93 -1.27 -7.76
C GLU A 29 5.96 -0.59 -8.66
N VAL A 30 6.91 0.14 -8.06
CA VAL A 30 7.89 0.95 -8.76
C VAL A 30 9.17 0.16 -9.01
N VAL A 31 9.61 -0.61 -8.01
CA VAL A 31 10.87 -1.37 -8.08
C VAL A 31 10.67 -2.67 -8.86
N GLY A 32 9.53 -3.35 -8.69
CA GLY A 32 9.07 -4.43 -9.56
C GLY A 32 9.89 -5.74 -9.58
N LYS A 33 11.19 -5.77 -9.18
CA LYS A 33 11.99 -7.00 -9.25
C LYS A 33 12.66 -7.39 -7.92
N PRO A 34 12.70 -8.70 -7.60
CA PRO A 34 13.34 -9.25 -6.40
C PRO A 34 14.81 -8.82 -6.14
N PRO A 35 15.68 -8.66 -7.16
CA PRO A 35 17.10 -8.34 -6.92
C PRO A 35 17.33 -6.97 -6.28
N GLU A 36 16.55 -5.95 -6.65
CA GLU A 36 16.69 -4.62 -6.06
C GLU A 36 16.12 -4.55 -4.63
N VAL A 37 15.14 -5.40 -4.30
CA VAL A 37 14.64 -5.57 -2.93
C VAL A 37 15.62 -6.38 -2.08
N ALA A 38 16.28 -7.38 -2.68
CA ALA A 38 17.25 -8.26 -2.01
C ALA A 38 18.58 -7.55 -1.68
N SER A 39 18.94 -6.48 -2.39
CA SER A 39 20.16 -5.71 -2.13
C SER A 39 20.04 -4.77 -0.91
N THR A 40 18.87 -4.66 -0.28
CA THR A 40 18.66 -3.83 0.92
C THR A 40 18.91 -4.58 2.22
N SER A 41 19.47 -3.89 3.21
CA SER A 41 19.81 -4.47 4.52
C SER A 41 18.56 -4.76 5.37
N PRO A 42 18.52 -5.89 6.10
CA PRO A 42 17.47 -6.16 7.08
C PRO A 42 17.62 -5.31 8.36
N PRO A 43 16.51 -5.00 9.07
CA PRO A 43 15.12 -5.27 8.69
C PRO A 43 14.67 -4.38 7.52
N ARG A 44 14.04 -4.99 6.51
CA ARG A 44 13.58 -4.28 5.31
C ARG A 44 12.21 -3.65 5.55
N HIS A 45 12.05 -2.40 5.15
CA HIS A 45 10.77 -1.71 5.15
C HIS A 45 10.27 -1.57 3.71
N LEU A 46 9.32 -2.43 3.35
CA LEU A 46 8.70 -2.45 2.03
C LEU A 46 7.27 -1.93 2.13
N THR A 47 6.81 -1.25 1.10
CA THR A 47 5.41 -0.82 0.98
C THR A 47 4.83 -1.24 -0.35
N THR A 48 3.53 -1.50 -0.35
CA THR A 48 2.77 -1.79 -1.54
C THR A 48 1.32 -1.33 -1.40
N HIS A 49 0.73 -0.93 -2.53
CA HIS A 49 -0.68 -0.76 -2.82
C HIS A 49 -1.23 -1.91 -3.69
N LEU A 50 -0.39 -2.90 -4.05
CA LEU A 50 -0.79 -4.04 -4.86
C LEU A 50 -1.80 -4.92 -4.12
N ARG A 51 -2.66 -5.54 -4.91
CA ARG A 51 -3.69 -6.41 -4.39
C ARG A 51 -3.12 -7.72 -3.84
N PRO A 52 -3.92 -8.38 -3.00
CA PRO A 52 -3.72 -9.76 -2.61
C PRO A 52 -3.52 -10.66 -3.84
N GLY A 53 -2.54 -11.57 -3.79
CA GLY A 53 -2.18 -12.43 -4.92
C GLY A 53 -1.23 -11.78 -5.94
N GLN A 54 -1.02 -10.47 -5.88
CA GLN A 54 0.06 -9.79 -6.62
C GLN A 54 1.34 -9.67 -5.80
N VAL A 55 1.25 -9.86 -4.47
CA VAL A 55 2.39 -9.85 -3.55
C VAL A 55 2.44 -11.17 -2.79
N ALA A 56 3.64 -11.74 -2.68
CA ALA A 56 3.87 -12.93 -1.86
C ALA A 56 3.75 -12.59 -0.37
N ILE A 57 2.89 -13.32 0.34
CA ILE A 57 2.78 -13.22 1.79
C ILE A 57 3.74 -14.23 2.44
N SER A 58 4.45 -13.80 3.48
CA SER A 58 5.46 -14.57 4.20
C SER A 58 5.10 -14.61 5.69
N SER A 59 5.27 -15.77 6.33
CA SER A 59 5.14 -15.93 7.78
C SER A 59 6.21 -15.17 8.56
N GLU A 60 7.37 -14.93 7.94
CA GLU A 60 8.53 -14.28 8.55
C GLU A 60 8.44 -12.74 8.53
N ALA A 61 7.45 -12.19 7.84
CA ALA A 61 7.25 -10.76 7.71
C ALA A 61 6.15 -10.25 8.65
N LYS A 62 6.27 -8.99 9.06
CA LYS A 62 5.20 -8.26 9.74
C LYS A 62 4.54 -7.28 8.78
N TYR A 63 3.22 -7.20 8.85
CA TYR A 63 2.41 -6.39 7.94
C TYR A 63 1.72 -5.28 8.71
N VAL A 64 1.84 -4.05 8.20
CA VAL A 64 1.08 -2.90 8.68
C VAL A 64 0.18 -2.45 7.55
N TYR A 65 -1.13 -2.58 7.75
CA TYR A 65 -2.12 -2.10 6.80
C TYR A 65 -2.72 -0.76 7.26
N VAL A 66 -2.93 0.15 6.30
CA VAL A 66 -3.55 1.45 6.56
C VAL A 66 -4.88 1.51 5.81
N ALA A 67 -5.97 1.31 6.55
CA ALA A 67 -7.31 1.57 6.07
C ALA A 67 -7.67 3.06 6.24
N ARG A 68 -8.46 3.60 5.33
CA ARG A 68 -9.05 4.95 5.40
C ARG A 68 -10.49 4.89 4.92
N ASN A 69 -11.34 5.84 5.32
CA ASN A 69 -12.70 5.94 4.79
C ASN A 69 -12.68 5.92 3.24
N PRO A 70 -13.47 5.06 2.56
CA PRO A 70 -13.47 4.94 1.10
C PRO A 70 -13.76 6.27 0.39
N TRP A 71 -14.59 7.15 0.97
CA TRP A 71 -14.89 8.46 0.40
C TRP A 71 -13.67 9.38 0.40
N ASP A 72 -12.90 9.37 1.49
CA ASP A 72 -11.66 10.14 1.60
C ASP A 72 -10.58 9.61 0.64
N VAL A 73 -10.55 8.29 0.45
CA VAL A 73 -9.65 7.64 -0.52
C VAL A 73 -10.03 8.08 -1.94
N CYS A 74 -11.30 7.93 -2.31
CA CYS A 74 -11.82 8.34 -3.61
C CYS A 74 -11.48 9.80 -3.91
N ALA A 75 -11.83 10.73 -3.01
CA ALA A 75 -11.52 12.14 -3.18
C ALA A 75 -10.00 12.40 -3.34
N SER A 76 -9.16 11.74 -2.53
CA SER A 76 -7.70 11.93 -2.61
C SER A 76 -7.04 11.37 -3.87
N LEU A 77 -7.69 10.44 -4.55
CA LEU A 77 -7.19 9.84 -5.79
C LEU A 77 -7.58 10.64 -7.03
N TYR A 78 -8.58 11.52 -6.95
CA TYR A 78 -9.12 12.22 -8.11
C TYR A 78 -8.09 13.11 -8.81
N ASP A 79 -7.48 14.07 -8.10
CA ASP A 79 -6.54 15.01 -8.70
C ASP A 79 -5.27 14.31 -9.24
N PRO A 80 -4.59 13.42 -8.47
CA PRO A 80 -3.43 12.71 -8.99
C PRO A 80 -3.75 11.84 -10.21
N GLN A 81 -4.92 11.19 -10.23
CA GLN A 81 -5.29 10.34 -11.36
C GLN A 81 -5.64 11.16 -12.60
N ARG A 82 -6.23 12.35 -12.43
CA ARG A 82 -6.46 13.27 -13.55
C ARG A 82 -5.14 13.74 -14.16
N GLU A 83 -4.14 14.02 -13.33
CA GLU A 83 -2.80 14.41 -13.80
C GLU A 83 -2.02 13.26 -14.45
N LEU A 84 -2.16 12.03 -13.93
CA LEU A 84 -1.40 10.86 -14.38
C LEU A 84 -2.05 10.15 -15.58
N CYS A 85 -3.38 10.23 -15.70
CA CYS A 85 -4.16 9.57 -16.73
C CYS A 85 -5.07 10.58 -17.40
N GLY A 86 -4.70 11.02 -18.62
CA GLY A 86 -5.59 11.79 -19.49
C GLY A 86 -6.91 11.07 -19.85
N ALA A 87 -7.10 9.82 -19.39
CA ALA A 87 -8.36 9.09 -19.45
C ALA A 87 -9.51 9.75 -18.66
N LEU A 88 -9.20 10.70 -17.76
CA LEU A 88 -10.21 11.51 -17.06
C LEU A 88 -10.44 12.89 -17.71
N ASP A 89 -9.75 13.20 -18.82
CA ASP A 89 -9.94 14.48 -19.51
C ASP A 89 -11.37 14.57 -20.06
N GLY A 90 -12.11 15.55 -19.55
CA GLY A 90 -13.52 15.76 -19.90
C GLY A 90 -14.52 14.92 -19.10
N GLN A 91 -14.06 14.05 -18.19
CA GLN A 91 -14.94 13.31 -17.26
C GLN A 91 -15.22 14.12 -15.99
N THR A 92 -16.38 13.88 -15.38
CA THR A 92 -16.78 14.53 -14.13
C THR A 92 -16.23 13.78 -12.91
N PHE A 93 -16.32 14.40 -11.74
CA PHE A 93 -16.04 13.71 -10.48
C PHE A 93 -16.99 12.54 -10.24
N ASP A 94 -18.26 12.64 -10.67
CA ASP A 94 -19.24 11.55 -10.50
C ASP A 94 -18.89 10.33 -11.35
N ASP A 95 -18.36 10.54 -12.56
CA ASP A 95 -17.83 9.47 -13.41
C ASP A 95 -16.65 8.79 -12.73
N PHE A 96 -15.74 9.59 -12.14
CA PHE A 96 -14.62 9.06 -11.36
C PHE A 96 -15.07 8.22 -10.16
N VAL A 97 -16.07 8.70 -9.39
CA VAL A 97 -16.66 7.94 -8.27
C VAL A 97 -17.23 6.62 -8.78
N SER A 98 -17.90 6.63 -9.93
CA SER A 98 -18.43 5.41 -10.55
C SER A 98 -17.33 4.42 -10.92
N LEU A 99 -16.21 4.88 -11.49
CA LEU A 99 -15.05 4.03 -11.79
C LEU A 99 -14.39 3.47 -10.53
N PHE A 100 -14.30 4.27 -9.47
CA PHE A 100 -13.80 3.85 -8.15
C PHE A 100 -14.65 2.74 -7.56
N LEU A 101 -15.99 2.90 -7.56
CA LEU A 101 -16.92 1.89 -7.02
C LEU A 101 -16.95 0.61 -7.84
N GLN A 102 -16.66 0.67 -9.14
CA GLN A 102 -16.54 -0.50 -10.02
C GLN A 102 -15.17 -1.20 -9.92
N GLY A 103 -14.23 -0.65 -9.13
CA GLY A 103 -12.89 -1.21 -9.00
C GLY A 103 -12.04 -1.11 -10.28
N LEU A 104 -12.38 -0.20 -11.19
CA LEU A 104 -11.69 0.02 -12.46
C LEU A 104 -10.50 0.99 -12.33
N MET A 105 -10.12 1.31 -11.10
CA MET A 105 -9.00 2.19 -10.76
C MET A 105 -7.72 1.39 -10.53
N GLY A 106 -6.56 2.06 -10.54
CA GLY A 106 -5.22 1.44 -10.52
C GLY A 106 -5.06 0.20 -9.61
N PRO A 107 -5.18 0.32 -8.27
CA PRO A 107 -5.04 -0.82 -7.37
C PRO A 107 -6.27 -1.76 -7.34
N GLY A 108 -7.26 -1.54 -8.21
CA GLY A 108 -8.47 -2.35 -8.32
C GLY A 108 -9.57 -1.99 -7.32
N ASP A 109 -10.41 -2.97 -7.01
CA ASP A 109 -11.53 -2.83 -6.09
C ASP A 109 -11.06 -2.61 -4.64
N TYR A 110 -11.48 -1.48 -4.08
CA TYR A 110 -11.14 -1.07 -2.71
C TYR A 110 -11.74 -2.00 -1.65
N PHE A 111 -12.98 -2.47 -1.83
CA PHE A 111 -13.68 -3.30 -0.86
C PHE A 111 -13.11 -4.73 -0.84
N GLU A 112 -12.71 -5.27 -1.99
CA GLU A 112 -11.95 -6.51 -2.05
C GLU A 112 -10.59 -6.39 -1.35
N HIS A 113 -9.91 -5.25 -1.51
CA HIS A 113 -8.66 -4.97 -0.80
C HIS A 113 -8.86 -4.96 0.73
N MET A 114 -9.94 -4.35 1.20
CA MET A 114 -10.29 -4.32 2.62
C MET A 114 -10.65 -5.71 3.16
N ARG A 115 -11.45 -6.46 2.42
CA ARG A 115 -11.88 -7.82 2.80
C ARG A 115 -10.70 -8.75 3.04
N PHE A 116 -9.70 -8.69 2.17
CA PHE A 116 -8.52 -9.52 2.32
C PHE A 116 -7.72 -9.23 3.59
N VAL A 117 -7.51 -7.96 3.93
CA VAL A 117 -6.78 -7.60 5.14
C VAL A 117 -7.48 -8.11 6.39
N VAL A 118 -8.81 -8.03 6.41
CA VAL A 118 -9.60 -8.59 7.51
C VAL A 118 -9.36 -10.10 7.62
N LEU A 119 -9.35 -10.82 6.49
CA LEU A 119 -9.07 -12.27 6.47
C LEU A 119 -7.65 -12.61 6.93
N LEU A 120 -6.63 -11.86 6.47
CA LEU A 120 -5.25 -12.04 6.93
C LEU A 120 -5.11 -11.83 8.44
N HIS A 121 -5.82 -10.83 8.97
CA HIS A 121 -5.80 -10.56 10.40
C HIS A 121 -6.46 -11.71 11.19
N THR A 122 -7.63 -12.18 10.76
CA THR A 122 -8.32 -13.30 11.42
C THR A 122 -7.52 -14.60 11.35
N ASP A 123 -6.86 -14.90 10.24
CA ASP A 123 -6.04 -16.09 10.09
C ASP A 123 -4.80 -16.05 11.00
N ASN A 124 -4.21 -14.88 11.20
CA ASN A 124 -3.11 -14.70 12.14
C ASN A 124 -3.56 -14.88 13.59
N GLU A 125 -4.72 -14.33 13.99
CA GLU A 125 -5.25 -14.55 15.34
C GLU A 125 -5.53 -16.03 15.62
N ILE A 126 -6.09 -16.76 14.64
CA ILE A 126 -6.36 -18.20 14.77
C ILE A 126 -5.04 -19.00 14.89
N ARG A 127 -3.98 -18.60 14.17
CA ARG A 127 -2.67 -19.26 14.27
C ARG A 127 -2.02 -19.02 15.64
N ASP A 128 -2.05 -17.78 16.14
CA ASP A 128 -1.47 -17.44 17.44
C ASP A 128 -2.19 -18.16 18.59
N GLN A 129 -3.50 -18.43 18.47
CA GLN A 129 -4.27 -19.20 19.45
C GLN A 129 -3.99 -20.71 19.46
N ARG A 130 -3.41 -21.29 18.40
CA ARG A 130 -3.10 -22.73 18.30
C ARG A 130 -1.70 -23.11 18.75
N THR A 131 -0.89 -22.15 19.19
CA THR A 131 0.53 -22.34 19.51
C THR A 131 0.81 -22.46 21.02
N TYR A 132 -0.19 -22.82 21.83
CA TYR A 132 -0.07 -23.05 23.27
C TYR A 132 -0.53 -24.46 23.68
#